data_AF-A0A9W9ZB91-F1
#
_entry.id   AF-A0A9W9ZB91-F1
#
_cell.length_a   1.000
_cell.length_b   1.000
_cell.length_c   1.000
_cell.angle_alpha   90.00
_cell.angle_beta   90.00
_cell.angle_gamma   90.00
#
_symmetry.space_group_name_H-M   'P 1'
#
loop_
_entity.id
_entity.type
_entity.pdbx_description
1 polymer ?
#
loop_
_entity_poly.entity_id
_entity_poly.type
_entity_poly.pdbx_seq_one_letter_code
_entity_poly.pdbx_strand_id
1 'polypeptide(L)'
;MVNWRIREAVAEDIPDILRMIKDLAVFVKEPESRVKLTREELVRDGFGENPWFRSLIAEELQYTEGNNCLPKKKAVGYAFFHYIYSPWDGRCLFMRDLYVDPAFRGKGIGSRAV
;
A
#
# COMPACT_ATOMS: atom_id res chain seq x y z
N MET A 1 4.49 21.48 -7.19
CA MET A 1 3.96 21.37 -5.81
C MET A 1 3.59 19.91 -5.57
N VAL A 2 3.96 19.32 -4.43
CA VAL A 2 3.72 17.90 -4.16
C VAL A 2 2.28 17.72 -3.69
N ASN A 3 1.44 17.05 -4.49
CA ASN A 3 0.01 16.88 -4.21
C ASN A 3 -0.31 15.54 -3.54
N TRP A 4 0.65 14.95 -2.83
CA TRP A 4 0.51 13.67 -2.16
C TRP A 4 1.34 13.64 -0.87
N ARG A 5 0.96 12.77 0.07
CA ARG A 5 1.78 12.46 1.27
C ARG A 5 1.87 10.96 1.50
N ILE A 6 2.89 10.55 2.25
CA ILE A 6 3.04 9.18 2.73
C ILE A 6 2.74 9.16 4.23
N ARG A 7 1.96 8.18 4.67
CA ARG A 7 1.63 7.95 6.08
C ARG A 7 1.55 6.46 6.37
N GLU A 8 1.55 6.10 7.64
CA GLU A 8 1.19 4.73 8.05
C GLU A 8 -0.24 4.40 7.63
N ALA A 9 -0.44 3.14 7.24
CA ALA A 9 -1.76 2.60 6.98
C ALA A 9 -2.58 2.52 8.27
N VAL A 10 -3.89 2.71 8.16
CA VAL A 10 -4.88 2.42 9.19
C VAL A 10 -5.82 1.32 8.69
N ALA A 11 -6.59 0.70 9.59
CA ALA A 11 -7.47 -0.42 9.23
C ALA A 11 -8.48 -0.06 8.12
N GLU A 12 -8.90 1.21 8.05
CA GLU A 12 -9.78 1.72 7.00
C GLU A 12 -9.15 1.73 5.60
N ASP A 13 -7.83 1.61 5.48
CA ASP A 13 -7.13 1.56 4.19
C ASP A 13 -7.07 0.13 3.61
N ILE A 14 -7.48 -0.91 4.36
CA ILE A 14 -7.46 -2.30 3.89
C ILE A 14 -8.19 -2.53 2.56
N PRO A 15 -9.38 -1.94 2.30
CA PRO A 15 -10.02 -2.06 0.99
C PRO A 15 -9.13 -1.58 -0.17
N ASP A 16 -8.37 -0.50 0.05
CA ASP A 16 -7.44 0.06 -0.95
C ASP A 16 -6.16 -0.78 -1.06
N ILE A 17 -5.61 -1.25 0.06
CA ILE A 17 -4.44 -2.15 0.05
C ILE A 17 -4.77 -3.43 -0.73
N LEU A 18 -5.91 -4.06 -0.45
CA LEU A 18 -6.33 -5.28 -1.15
C LEU A 18 -6.53 -5.03 -2.65
N ARG A 19 -7.09 -3.87 -3.04
CA ARG A 19 -7.19 -3.46 -4.44
C ARG A 19 -5.79 -3.35 -5.07
N MET A 20 -4.87 -2.63 -4.44
CA MET A 20 -3.51 -2.44 -4.99
C MET A 20 -2.68 -3.73 -5.00
N ILE A 21 -2.91 -4.68 -4.08
CA ILE A 21 -2.33 -6.04 -4.15
C ILE A 21 -2.79 -6.76 -5.42
N LYS A 22 -4.08 -6.66 -5.76
CA LYS A 22 -4.63 -7.23 -7.01
C LYS A 22 -4.10 -6.49 -8.24
N ASP A 23 -4.05 -5.16 -8.21
CA ASP A 23 -3.48 -4.36 -9.30
C ASP A 23 -2.01 -4.72 -9.54
N LEU A 24 -1.24 -4.97 -8.47
CA LEU A 24 0.14 -5.44 -8.56
C LEU A 24 0.22 -6.85 -9.16
N ALA A 25 -0.67 -7.77 -8.78
CA ALA A 25 -0.73 -9.12 -9.36
C ALA A 25 -0.91 -9.06 -10.89
N VAL A 26 -1.86 -8.24 -11.37
CA VAL A 26 -2.07 -8.02 -12.81
C VAL A 26 -0.83 -7.42 -13.47
N PHE A 27 -0.19 -6.44 -12.83
CA PHE A 27 1.03 -5.83 -13.35
C PHE A 27 2.18 -6.84 -13.52
N VAL A 28 2.34 -7.80 -12.60
CA VAL A 28 3.34 -8.87 -12.70
C VAL A 28 2.90 -10.06 -13.57
N LYS A 29 1.81 -9.90 -14.33
CA LYS A 29 1.23 -10.91 -15.24
C LYS A 29 0.67 -12.15 -14.53
N GLU A 30 0.21 -11.99 -13.29
CA GLU A 30 -0.52 -12.98 -12.53
C GLU A 30 -2.01 -12.62 -12.49
N PRO A 31 -2.94 -13.61 -12.45
CA PRO A 31 -4.37 -13.32 -12.35
C PRO A 31 -4.73 -12.82 -10.95
N GLU A 32 -5.65 -11.86 -10.85
CA GLU A 32 -6.14 -11.36 -9.55
C GLU A 32 -6.70 -12.48 -8.65
N SER A 33 -7.26 -13.53 -9.25
CA SER A 33 -7.80 -14.69 -8.54
C SER A 33 -6.75 -15.49 -7.77
N ARG A 34 -5.45 -15.27 -8.03
CA ARG A 34 -4.34 -15.81 -7.23
C ARG A 34 -4.26 -15.16 -5.85
N VAL A 35 -4.75 -13.93 -5.69
CA VAL A 35 -4.87 -13.25 -4.39
C VAL A 35 -6.03 -13.87 -3.62
N LYS A 36 -5.70 -14.72 -2.62
CA LYS A 36 -6.69 -15.40 -1.77
C LYS A 36 -7.01 -14.65 -0.47
N LEU A 37 -6.21 -13.64 -0.13
CA LEU A 37 -6.37 -12.86 1.09
C LEU A 37 -7.72 -12.12 1.13
N THR A 38 -8.39 -12.23 2.27
CA THR A 38 -9.62 -11.51 2.58
C THR A 38 -9.34 -10.21 3.32
N ARG A 39 -10.33 -9.31 3.39
CA ARG A 39 -10.18 -8.04 4.13
C ARG A 39 -10.06 -8.32 5.62
N GLU A 40 -10.80 -9.30 6.10
CA GLU A 40 -10.86 -9.71 7.50
C GLU A 40 -9.51 -10.26 7.97
N GLU A 41 -8.86 -11.07 7.15
CA GLU A 41 -7.49 -11.56 7.41
C GLU A 41 -6.48 -10.40 7.44
N LEU A 42 -6.55 -9.49 6.47
CA LEU A 42 -5.65 -8.33 6.44
C LEU A 42 -5.83 -7.40 7.64
N VAL A 43 -7.06 -7.19 8.11
CA VAL A 43 -7.33 -6.41 9.33
C VAL A 43 -6.74 -7.13 10.54
N ARG A 44 -7.02 -8.43 10.71
CA ARG A 44 -6.51 -9.25 11.81
C ARG A 44 -4.98 -9.24 11.86
N ASP A 45 -4.35 -9.46 10.71
CA ASP A 45 -2.90 -9.69 10.62
C ASP A 45 -2.11 -8.38 10.57
N GLY A 46 -2.70 -7.27 10.13
CA GLY A 46 -2.03 -5.96 10.03
C GLY A 46 -2.28 -5.02 11.21
N PHE A 47 -3.37 -5.21 11.95
CA PHE A 47 -3.84 -4.25 12.97
C PHE A 47 -4.21 -4.88 14.32
N GLY A 48 -3.88 -6.17 14.53
CA GLY A 48 -3.96 -6.81 15.84
C GLY A 48 -2.84 -6.38 16.80
N GLU A 49 -2.82 -6.93 18.01
CA GLU A 49 -1.80 -6.61 19.04
C GLU A 49 -0.36 -6.90 18.58
N ASN A 50 -0.19 -7.97 17.78
CA ASN A 50 1.10 -8.36 17.20
C ASN A 50 0.96 -8.45 15.68
N PRO A 51 1.11 -7.33 14.95
CA PRO A 51 0.88 -7.30 13.52
C PRO A 51 1.99 -8.04 12.77
N TRP A 52 1.58 -8.94 11.86
CA TRP A 52 2.46 -9.70 10.98
C TRP A 52 3.06 -8.86 9.86
N PHE A 53 2.38 -7.77 9.49
CA PHE A 53 2.88 -6.82 8.49
C PHE A 53 2.56 -5.39 8.90
N ARG A 54 3.28 -4.47 8.28
CA ARG A 54 3.02 -3.04 8.31
C ARG A 54 2.90 -2.52 6.89
N SER A 55 2.22 -1.41 6.74
CA SER A 55 2.08 -0.78 5.43
C SER A 55 2.17 0.74 5.53
N LEU A 56 2.77 1.35 4.51
CA LEU A 56 2.71 2.78 4.24
C LEU A 56 1.75 3.01 3.08
N ILE A 57 0.96 4.08 3.16
CA ILE A 57 0.04 4.53 2.12
C ILE A 57 0.54 5.85 1.57
N ALA A 58 0.59 5.95 0.25
CA ALA A 58 0.67 7.22 -0.45
C ALA A 58 -0.76 7.69 -0.77
N GLU A 59 -1.16 8.86 -0.27
CA GLU A 59 -2.48 9.44 -0.53
C GLU A 59 -2.38 10.80 -1.21
N GLU A 60 -3.27 11.02 -2.18
CA GLU A 60 -3.40 12.30 -2.88
C GLU A 60 -4.10 13.34 -1.98
N LEU A 61 -3.54 14.57 -1.92
CA LEU A 61 -3.97 15.65 -1.03
C LEU A 61 -4.95 16.63 -1.68
N GLN A 62 -4.87 16.84 -2.99
CA GLN A 62 -5.72 17.79 -3.71
C GLN A 62 -6.49 17.07 -4.81
N TYR A 63 -7.81 17.25 -4.80
CA TYR A 63 -8.73 16.74 -5.80
C TYR A 63 -9.00 17.84 -6.82
N THR A 64 -8.76 17.62 -8.10
CA THR A 64 -9.20 18.57 -9.13
C THR A 64 -10.73 18.50 -9.27
N GLU A 65 -11.39 19.63 -9.00
CA GLU A 65 -12.81 19.86 -9.26
C GLU A 65 -13.11 19.60 -10.74
N GLY A 66 -13.77 18.49 -11.06
CA GLY A 66 -14.07 18.12 -12.44
C GLY A 66 -14.60 16.69 -12.62
N ASN A 67 -14.29 15.79 -11.68
CA ASN A 67 -14.85 14.44 -11.65
C ASN A 67 -15.83 14.31 -10.47
N ASN A 68 -17.13 14.33 -10.79
CA ASN A 68 -18.27 14.28 -9.87
C ASN A 68 -18.45 12.90 -9.18
N CYS A 69 -17.38 12.32 -8.60
CA CYS A 69 -17.41 11.00 -7.97
C CYS A 69 -16.65 11.00 -6.63
N LEU A 70 -17.36 11.46 -5.58
CA LEU A 70 -17.22 11.20 -4.13
C LEU A 70 -15.82 11.32 -3.46
N PRO A 71 -15.65 12.10 -2.37
CA PRO A 71 -14.47 11.98 -1.52
C PRO A 71 -14.64 10.83 -0.51
N LYS A 72 -13.56 10.07 -0.22
CA LYS A 72 -13.30 9.56 1.15
C LYS A 72 -11.93 8.93 1.46
N LYS A 73 -11.08 8.55 0.49
CA LYS A 73 -9.60 8.35 0.60
C LYS A 73 -9.11 7.75 -0.72
N LYS A 74 -8.04 8.29 -1.33
CA LYS A 74 -7.51 7.82 -2.62
C LYS A 74 -6.06 7.41 -2.42
N ALA A 75 -5.87 6.22 -1.84
CA ALA A 75 -4.55 5.62 -1.79
C ALA A 75 -4.07 5.37 -3.23
N VAL A 76 -3.00 6.07 -3.62
CA VAL A 76 -2.38 6.01 -4.95
C VAL A 76 -1.11 5.16 -4.95
N GLY A 77 -0.77 4.58 -3.82
CA GLY A 77 0.32 3.64 -3.68
C GLY A 77 0.38 3.04 -2.29
N TYR A 78 1.07 1.91 -2.17
CA TYR A 78 1.39 1.30 -0.89
C TYR A 78 2.78 0.69 -0.90
N ALA A 79 3.38 0.61 0.29
CA ALA A 79 4.49 -0.27 0.59
C ALA A 79 4.04 -1.27 1.65
N PHE A 80 4.39 -2.55 1.49
CA PHE A 80 4.01 -3.64 2.39
C PHE A 80 5.27 -4.34 2.87
N PHE A 81 5.47 -4.41 4.17
CA PHE A 81 6.70 -4.91 4.75
C PHE A 81 6.49 -5.52 6.14
N HIS A 82 7.49 -6.23 6.63
CA HIS A 82 7.55 -6.71 8.01
C HIS A 82 8.99 -6.67 8.52
N TYR A 83 9.15 -6.75 9.82
CA TYR A 83 10.48 -6.83 10.43
C TYR A 83 10.96 -8.28 10.42
N ILE A 84 12.23 -8.46 10.09
CA ILE A 84 12.94 -9.73 10.15
C ILE A 84 14.25 -9.55 10.94
N TYR A 85 14.92 -10.66 11.24
CA TYR A 85 16.24 -10.63 11.86
C TYR A 85 17.23 -11.35 10.95
N SER A 86 18.29 -10.66 10.53
CA SER A 86 19.44 -11.21 9.82
C SER A 86 20.48 -11.65 10.85
N PRO A 87 21.04 -12.87 10.76
CA PRO A 87 22.16 -13.28 11.61
C PRO A 87 23.43 -12.46 11.34
N TRP A 88 23.49 -11.74 10.22
CA TRP A 88 24.62 -10.89 9.84
C TRP A 88 24.42 -9.43 10.23
N ASP A 89 23.18 -8.93 10.10
CA ASP A 89 22.89 -7.48 10.17
C ASP A 89 21.96 -7.10 11.34
N GLY A 90 21.48 -8.08 12.11
CA GLY A 90 20.57 -7.84 13.21
C GLY A 90 19.14 -7.54 12.75
N ARG A 91 18.51 -6.52 13.34
CA ARG A 91 17.12 -6.14 13.03
C ARG A 91 17.06 -5.51 11.64
N CYS A 92 16.22 -6.05 10.75
CA CYS A 92 16.04 -5.56 9.40
C CYS A 92 14.55 -5.43 9.04
N LEU A 93 14.27 -4.70 7.97
CA LEU A 93 12.95 -4.60 7.36
C LEU A 93 12.97 -5.36 6.03
N PHE A 94 11.99 -6.23 5.82
CA PHE A 94 11.79 -6.93 4.56
C PHE A 94 10.60 -6.34 3.81
N MET A 95 10.88 -5.62 2.71
CA MET A 95 9.85 -5.08 1.84
C MET A 95 9.34 -6.18 0.91
N ARG A 96 8.05 -6.49 1.02
CA ARG A 96 7.37 -7.50 0.19
C ARG A 96 6.90 -6.90 -1.11
N ASP A 97 6.11 -5.84 -1.01
CA ASP A 97 5.47 -5.22 -2.15
C ASP A 97 5.67 -3.71 -2.09
N LEU A 98 5.88 -3.12 -3.26
CA LEU A 98 5.84 -1.68 -3.48
C LEU A 98 5.07 -1.43 -4.76
N TYR A 99 4.02 -0.61 -4.66
CA TYR A 99 3.17 -0.28 -5.79
C TYR A 99 2.81 1.19 -5.77
N VAL A 100 2.81 1.79 -6.96
CA VAL A 100 2.25 3.11 -7.22
C VAL A 100 1.34 3.00 -8.43
N ASP A 101 0.15 3.56 -8.30
CA ASP A 101 -0.84 3.68 -9.37
C ASP A 101 -0.17 4.27 -10.63
N PRO A 102 -0.37 3.67 -11.81
CA PRO A 102 0.23 4.15 -13.06
C PRO A 102 0.09 5.66 -13.31
N ALA A 103 -1.04 6.28 -12.98
CA ALA A 103 -1.28 7.71 -13.16
C ALA A 103 -0.45 8.61 -12.21
N PHE A 104 0.19 8.00 -11.22
CA PHE A 104 1.00 8.65 -10.19
C PHE A 104 2.49 8.32 -10.30
N ARG A 105 2.88 7.46 -11.25
CA ARG A 105 4.29 7.14 -11.52
C ARG A 105 5.03 8.35 -12.10
N GLY A 106 6.35 8.38 -11.93
CA GLY A 106 7.20 9.52 -12.33
C GLY A 106 7.11 10.75 -11.41
N LYS A 107 6.26 10.73 -10.37
CA LYS A 107 6.09 11.82 -9.40
C LYS A 107 6.95 11.68 -8.13
N GLY A 108 7.86 10.70 -8.09
CA GLY A 108 8.75 10.45 -6.95
C GLY A 108 8.13 9.72 -5.74
N ILE A 109 6.88 9.27 -5.83
CA ILE A 109 6.17 8.58 -4.72
C ILE A 109 6.91 7.32 -4.28
N GLY A 110 7.25 6.44 -5.24
CA GLY A 110 7.94 5.19 -4.95
C GLY A 110 9.25 5.42 -4.21
N SER A 111 10.10 6.32 -4.71
CA SER A 111 11.39 6.67 -4.10
C SER A 111 11.29 7.28 -2.70
N ARG A 112 10.14 7.82 -2.31
CA ARG A 112 9.92 8.39 -0.97
C ARG A 112 9.38 7.34 0.01
N ALA A 113 8.85 6.22 -0.49
CA ALA A 113 8.27 5.13 0.29
C ALA A 113 9.29 4.04 0.68
N VAL A 114 10.49 4.08 0.09
CA VAL A 114 11.65 3.24 0.41
C VAL A 114 12.70 4.00 1.21
#